data_AF-A0A833LYH5-F1
#
_entry.id   AF-A0A833LYH5-F1
#
_cell.length_a   1.000
_cell.length_b   1.000
_cell.length_c   1.000
_cell.angle_alpha   90.00
_cell.angle_beta   90.00
_cell.angle_gamma   90.00
#
_symmetry.space_group_name_H-M   'P 1'
#
loop_
_entity.id
_entity.type
_entity.pdbx_description
1 polymer ?
#
loop_
_entity_poly.entity_id
_entity_poly.type
_entity_poly.pdbx_seq_one_letter_code
_entity_poly.pdbx_strand_id
1 'polypeptide(L)'
;MSEQNRAEQNADQTAGAKLQLLLQQLKLLENEKKKLYTEFEKRKRQREAHQRALESERGRTEKRLGRLQRILDALNKAVERIKRIVQRLKLIQQQQEHLADEILRRLEGIPRPDERRTSVPRNRAPVIEKRPSRYPSLPGVRPTGTVAEAEPETPVEAEVAELTPDEAREAREALLGILQEIQSFRQKREEIEKEVDRLRTL
;
A
#
# COMPACT_ATOMS: atom_id res chain seq x y z
N MET A 1 62.49 -52.67 78.05
CA MET A 1 61.91 -51.94 76.91
C MET A 1 60.45 -52.33 76.81
N SER A 2 59.59 -51.47 77.34
CA SER A 2 58.22 -51.78 77.80
C SER A 2 57.21 -51.80 76.66
N GLU A 3 56.15 -52.61 76.76
CA GLU A 3 55.07 -52.72 75.76
C GLU A 3 54.39 -51.37 75.44
N GLN A 4 54.38 -50.44 76.40
CA GLN A 4 53.93 -49.04 76.20
C GLN A 4 54.71 -48.30 75.11
N ASN A 5 56.05 -48.43 75.07
CA ASN A 5 56.86 -47.78 74.02
C ASN A 5 56.58 -48.37 72.63
N ARG A 6 56.14 -49.63 72.54
CA ARG A 6 55.74 -50.28 71.29
C ARG A 6 54.37 -49.82 70.82
N ALA A 7 53.42 -49.62 71.75
CA ALA A 7 52.10 -49.10 71.44
C ALA A 7 52.14 -47.63 70.97
N GLU A 8 52.97 -46.79 71.61
CA GLU A 8 53.20 -45.40 71.20
C GLU A 8 53.86 -45.32 69.81
N GLN A 9 54.89 -46.15 69.54
CA GLN A 9 55.50 -46.21 68.21
C GLN A 9 54.52 -46.67 67.11
N ASN A 10 53.62 -47.61 67.41
CA ASN A 10 52.59 -48.06 66.45
C ASN A 10 51.51 -46.99 66.23
N ALA A 11 51.15 -46.21 67.26
CA ALA A 11 50.23 -45.10 67.15
C ALA A 11 50.81 -43.95 66.31
N ASP A 12 52.09 -43.63 66.50
CA ASP A 12 52.80 -42.63 65.70
C ASP A 12 52.97 -43.05 64.24
N GLN A 13 53.26 -44.33 63.99
CA GLN A 13 53.32 -44.87 62.62
C GLN A 13 51.95 -44.83 61.92
N THR A 14 50.87 -45.15 62.62
CA THR A 14 49.50 -45.09 62.06
C THR A 14 49.00 -43.66 61.86
N ALA A 15 49.37 -42.72 62.74
CA ALA A 15 49.12 -41.29 62.54
C ALA A 15 49.89 -40.74 61.32
N GLY A 16 51.15 -41.11 61.16
CA GLY A 16 51.98 -40.74 59.99
C GLY A 16 51.39 -41.23 58.66
N ALA A 17 50.90 -42.49 58.63
CA ALA A 17 50.25 -43.05 57.44
C ALA A 17 48.94 -42.32 57.09
N LYS A 18 48.12 -41.96 58.08
CA LYS A 18 46.90 -41.15 57.87
C LYS A 18 47.22 -39.75 57.34
N LEU A 19 48.27 -39.11 57.85
CA LEU A 19 48.71 -37.79 57.38
C LEU A 19 49.17 -37.84 55.91
N GLN A 20 49.93 -38.87 55.53
CA GLN A 20 50.33 -39.09 54.13
C GLN A 20 49.13 -39.29 53.20
N LEU A 21 48.12 -40.06 53.63
CA LEU A 21 46.90 -40.26 52.86
C LEU A 21 46.14 -38.94 52.66
N LEU A 22 45.99 -38.13 53.71
CA LEU A 22 45.34 -36.82 53.65
C LEU A 22 46.08 -35.85 52.72
N LEU A 23 47.42 -35.83 52.76
CA LEU A 23 48.24 -35.03 51.84
C LEU A 23 48.04 -35.45 50.38
N GLN A 24 47.93 -36.77 50.13
CA GLN A 24 47.67 -37.28 48.79
C GLN A 24 46.28 -36.90 48.28
N GLN A 25 45.26 -36.96 49.15
CA GLN A 25 43.89 -36.52 48.84
C GLN A 25 43.82 -35.01 48.57
N LEU A 26 44.49 -34.18 49.39
CA LEU A 26 44.57 -32.73 49.17
C LEU A 26 45.16 -32.40 47.79
N LYS A 27 46.22 -33.10 47.38
CA LYS A 27 46.86 -32.90 46.08
C LYS A 27 45.92 -33.27 44.92
N LEU A 28 45.11 -34.32 45.07
CA LEU A 28 44.09 -34.68 44.08
C LEU A 28 43.00 -33.60 43.99
N LEU A 29 42.49 -33.14 45.12
CA LEU A 29 41.47 -32.08 45.18
C LEU A 29 41.98 -30.75 44.58
N GLU A 30 43.24 -30.38 44.82
CA GLU A 30 43.83 -29.19 44.19
C GLU A 30 43.89 -29.31 42.66
N ASN A 31 44.21 -30.49 42.14
CA ASN A 31 44.24 -30.74 40.71
C ASN A 31 42.85 -30.71 40.09
N GLU A 32 41.86 -31.30 40.76
CA GLU A 32 40.45 -31.26 40.34
C GLU A 32 39.91 -29.84 40.36
N LYS A 33 40.19 -29.05 41.41
CA LYS A 33 39.84 -27.63 41.48
C LYS A 33 40.39 -26.85 40.30
N LYS A 34 41.66 -27.05 39.94
CA LYS A 34 42.30 -26.41 38.78
C LYS A 34 41.59 -26.80 37.48
N LYS A 35 41.30 -28.09 37.28
CA LYS A 35 40.56 -28.57 36.10
C LYS A 35 39.18 -27.93 36.01
N LEU A 36 38.38 -27.99 37.08
CA LEU A 36 37.04 -27.42 37.13
C LEU A 36 37.04 -25.92 36.85
N TYR A 37 38.02 -25.17 37.36
CA TYR A 37 38.15 -23.75 37.08
C TYR A 37 38.39 -23.47 35.59
N THR A 38 39.26 -24.25 34.93
CA THR A 38 39.50 -24.10 33.49
C THR A 38 38.28 -24.47 32.65
N GLU A 39 37.52 -25.49 33.05
CA GLU A 39 36.27 -25.86 32.39
C GLU A 39 35.17 -24.82 32.58
N PHE A 40 35.06 -24.25 33.79
CA PHE A 40 34.13 -23.17 34.08
C PHE A 40 34.42 -21.94 33.20
N GLU A 41 35.69 -21.52 33.11
CA GLU A 41 36.10 -20.40 32.26
C GLU A 41 35.81 -20.68 30.78
N LYS A 42 36.09 -21.89 30.29
CA LYS A 42 35.74 -22.31 28.92
C LYS A 42 34.24 -22.23 28.67
N ARG A 43 33.42 -22.79 29.57
CA ARG A 43 31.95 -22.76 29.47
C ARG A 43 31.39 -21.35 29.59
N LYS A 44 31.98 -20.48 30.41
CA LYS A 44 31.61 -19.08 30.52
C LYS A 44 31.83 -18.35 29.19
N ARG A 45 33.02 -18.49 28.60
CA ARG A 45 33.34 -17.91 27.28
C ARG A 45 32.43 -18.44 26.17
N GLN A 46 32.14 -19.75 26.18
CA GLN A 46 31.20 -20.35 25.22
C GLN A 46 29.80 -19.73 25.34
N ARG A 47 29.28 -19.59 26.57
CA ARG A 47 27.97 -18.97 26.80
C ARG A 47 27.93 -17.51 26.30
N GLU A 48 28.96 -16.73 26.60
CA GLU A 48 29.07 -15.34 26.11
C GLU A 48 29.13 -15.28 24.58
N ALA A 49 29.87 -16.19 23.93
CA ALA A 49 29.94 -16.27 22.47
C ALA A 49 28.60 -16.63 21.84
N HIS A 50 27.89 -17.63 22.40
CA HIS A 50 26.55 -18.00 21.96
C HIS A 50 25.54 -16.85 22.14
N GLN A 51 25.61 -16.13 23.26
CA GLN A 51 24.73 -14.99 23.51
C GLN A 51 24.96 -13.87 22.49
N ARG A 52 26.23 -13.52 22.21
CA ARG A 52 26.56 -12.52 21.17
C ARG A 52 26.10 -12.96 19.78
N ALA A 53 26.21 -14.25 19.46
CA ALA A 53 25.72 -14.77 18.19
C ALA A 53 24.19 -14.62 18.07
N LEU A 54 23.45 -14.95 19.14
CA LEU A 54 22.00 -14.80 19.20
C LEU A 54 21.57 -13.33 19.07
N GLU A 55 22.25 -12.40 19.76
CA GLU A 55 21.98 -10.97 19.65
C GLU A 55 22.26 -10.44 18.23
N SER A 56 23.32 -10.91 17.58
CA SER A 56 23.63 -10.56 16.19
C SER A 56 22.54 -11.05 15.22
N GLU A 57 22.10 -12.30 15.36
CA GLU A 57 21.02 -12.88 14.56
C GLU A 57 19.69 -12.17 14.81
N ARG A 58 19.36 -11.81 16.06
CA ARG A 58 18.20 -10.97 16.38
C ARG A 58 18.27 -9.63 15.68
N GLY A 59 19.41 -8.93 15.74
CA GLY A 59 19.57 -7.65 15.04
C GLY A 59 19.46 -7.78 13.51
N ARG A 60 19.94 -8.89 12.92
CA ARG A 60 19.79 -9.15 11.47
C ARG A 60 18.34 -9.42 11.09
N THR A 61 17.64 -10.23 11.88
CA THR A 61 16.23 -10.59 11.64
C THR A 61 15.31 -9.38 11.81
N GLU A 62 15.53 -8.54 12.82
CA GLU A 62 14.82 -7.27 12.98
C GLU A 62 15.00 -6.34 11.78
N LYS A 63 16.23 -6.19 11.28
CA LYS A 63 16.50 -5.40 10.07
C LYS A 63 15.80 -5.98 8.85
N ARG A 64 15.75 -7.31 8.70
CA ARG A 64 15.06 -7.99 7.61
C ARG A 64 13.55 -7.78 7.71
N LEU A 65 12.97 -7.92 8.90
CA LEU A 65 11.56 -7.62 9.16
C LEU A 65 11.22 -6.17 8.82
N GLY A 66 12.05 -5.22 9.26
CA GLY A 66 11.85 -3.80 8.94
C GLY A 66 11.88 -3.50 7.44
N ARG A 67 12.70 -4.23 6.65
CA ARG A 67 12.69 -4.13 5.17
C ARG A 67 11.41 -4.72 4.58
N LEU A 68 11.00 -5.90 5.04
CA LEU A 68 9.77 -6.55 4.59
C LEU A 68 8.53 -5.70 4.88
N GLN A 69 8.46 -5.07 6.05
CA GLN A 69 7.38 -4.14 6.42
C GLN A 69 7.26 -2.99 5.41
N ARG A 70 8.38 -2.36 5.03
CA ARG A 70 8.38 -1.27 4.04
C ARG A 70 7.94 -1.73 2.66
N ILE A 71 8.34 -2.94 2.26
CA ILE A 71 7.93 -3.53 0.99
C ILE A 71 6.41 -3.76 1.01
N LEU A 72 5.89 -4.32 2.11
CA LEU A 72 4.46 -4.55 2.29
C LEU A 72 3.66 -3.24 2.24
N ASP A 73 4.14 -2.19 2.90
CA ASP A 73 3.53 -0.85 2.83
C ASP A 73 3.53 -0.27 1.41
N ALA A 74 4.63 -0.47 0.66
CA ALA A 74 4.75 -0.03 -0.72
C ALA A 74 3.78 -0.80 -1.64
N LEU A 75 3.67 -2.12 -1.45
CA LEU A 75 2.73 -2.96 -2.19
C LEU A 75 1.28 -2.57 -1.90
N ASN A 76 0.92 -2.33 -0.63
CA ASN A 76 -0.41 -1.85 -0.27
C ASN A 76 -0.75 -0.52 -0.95
N LYS A 77 0.19 0.43 -0.98
CA LYS A 77 0.01 1.70 -1.72
C LYS A 77 -0.16 1.48 -3.22
N ALA A 78 0.55 0.52 -3.82
CA ALA A 78 0.41 0.19 -5.22
C ALA A 78 -0.98 -0.41 -5.53
N VAL A 79 -1.46 -1.35 -4.72
CA VAL A 79 -2.80 -1.93 -4.84
C VAL A 79 -3.88 -0.84 -4.76
N GLU A 80 -3.78 0.08 -3.80
CA GLU A 80 -4.73 1.20 -3.69
C GLU A 80 -4.68 2.16 -4.87
N ARG A 81 -3.52 2.34 -5.53
CA ARG A 81 -3.43 3.09 -6.79
C ARG A 81 -4.13 2.35 -7.93
N ILE A 82 -3.91 1.05 -8.05
CA ILE A 82 -4.56 0.22 -9.07
C ILE A 82 -6.09 0.29 -8.91
N LYS A 83 -6.61 0.23 -7.67
CA LYS A 83 -8.04 0.40 -7.40
C LYS A 83 -8.62 1.70 -7.96
N ARG A 84 -7.94 2.82 -7.72
CA ARG A 84 -8.37 4.12 -8.27
C ARG A 84 -8.34 4.13 -9.79
N ILE A 85 -7.34 3.49 -10.41
CA ILE A 85 -7.26 3.36 -11.86
C ILE A 85 -8.44 2.54 -12.38
N VAL A 86 -8.72 1.38 -11.80
CA VAL A 86 -9.87 0.52 -12.18
C VAL A 86 -11.20 1.27 -12.06
N GLN A 87 -11.39 2.04 -10.99
CA GLN A 87 -12.58 2.90 -10.82
C GLN A 87 -12.69 3.95 -11.94
N ARG A 88 -11.60 4.61 -12.32
CA ARG A 88 -11.59 5.57 -13.43
C ARG A 88 -11.87 4.89 -14.77
N LEU A 89 -11.30 3.72 -15.02
CA LEU A 89 -11.58 2.93 -16.22
C LEU A 89 -13.06 2.54 -16.31
N LYS A 90 -13.68 2.20 -15.17
CA LYS A 90 -15.12 1.93 -15.10
C LYS A 90 -15.97 3.13 -15.51
N LEU A 91 -15.61 4.34 -15.06
CA LEU A 91 -16.29 5.58 -15.45
C LEU A 91 -16.09 5.89 -16.94
N ILE A 92 -14.86 5.79 -17.46
CA ILE A 92 -14.57 6.03 -18.88
C ILE A 92 -15.37 5.05 -19.75
N GLN A 93 -15.41 3.78 -19.35
CA GLN A 93 -16.17 2.77 -20.09
C GLN A 93 -17.67 3.10 -20.11
N GLN A 94 -18.26 3.50 -18.98
CA GLN A 94 -19.67 3.91 -18.94
C GLN A 94 -19.95 5.11 -19.85
N GLN A 95 -19.02 6.07 -19.93
CA GLN A 95 -19.11 7.21 -20.84
C GLN A 95 -19.03 6.78 -22.30
N GLN A 96 -18.14 5.85 -22.63
CA GLN A 96 -18.01 5.29 -23.98
C GLN A 96 -19.26 4.52 -24.41
N GLU A 97 -19.83 3.69 -23.53
CA GLU A 97 -21.09 2.98 -23.77
C GLU A 97 -22.24 3.98 -24.03
N HIS A 98 -22.37 5.02 -23.19
CA HIS A 98 -23.39 6.06 -23.36
C HIS A 98 -23.23 6.85 -24.67
N LEU A 99 -22.00 7.24 -25.01
CA LEU A 99 -21.72 7.96 -26.25
C LEU A 99 -22.01 7.10 -27.49
N ALA A 100 -21.65 5.83 -27.45
CA ALA A 100 -21.96 4.91 -28.54
C ALA A 100 -23.48 4.74 -28.70
N ASP A 101 -24.23 4.61 -27.61
CA ASP A 101 -25.70 4.57 -27.63
C ASP A 101 -26.31 5.85 -28.21
N GLU A 102 -25.76 7.03 -27.87
CA GLU A 102 -26.20 8.31 -28.45
C GLU A 102 -25.94 8.38 -29.95
N ILE A 103 -24.75 7.94 -30.40
CA ILE A 103 -24.39 7.94 -31.81
C ILE A 103 -25.28 6.96 -32.59
N LEU A 104 -25.52 5.75 -32.07
CA LEU A 104 -26.47 4.80 -32.68
C LEU A 104 -27.85 5.42 -32.84
N ARG A 105 -28.39 6.04 -31.78
CA ARG A 105 -29.71 6.69 -31.82
C ARG A 105 -29.76 7.80 -32.88
N ARG A 106 -28.71 8.61 -32.98
CA ARG A 106 -28.59 9.65 -34.02
C ARG A 106 -28.54 9.05 -35.42
N LEU A 107 -27.75 8.01 -35.63
CA LEU A 107 -27.67 7.30 -36.92
C LEU A 107 -29.00 6.62 -37.28
N GLU A 108 -29.79 6.21 -36.28
CA GLU A 108 -31.15 5.64 -36.40
C GLU A 108 -32.26 6.68 -36.54
N GLY A 109 -31.95 7.98 -36.46
CA GLY A 109 -32.96 9.05 -36.52
C GLY A 109 -33.89 9.09 -35.31
N ILE A 110 -33.50 8.49 -34.18
CA ILE A 110 -34.26 8.50 -32.93
C ILE A 110 -33.90 9.78 -32.16
N PRO A 111 -34.84 10.73 -31.94
CA PRO A 111 -34.55 11.98 -31.25
C PRO A 111 -34.20 11.75 -29.78
N ARG A 112 -33.38 12.63 -29.20
CA ARG A 112 -32.96 12.52 -27.79
C ARG A 112 -34.19 12.58 -26.87
N PRO A 113 -34.20 11.84 -25.75
CA PRO A 113 -35.32 11.86 -24.80
C PRO A 113 -35.61 13.27 -24.24
N ASP A 114 -34.61 14.14 -24.18
CA ASP A 114 -34.74 15.52 -23.67
C ASP A 114 -35.26 16.54 -24.71
N GLU A 115 -35.12 16.26 -26.01
CA GLU A 115 -35.58 17.15 -27.08
C GLU A 115 -37.11 17.17 -27.24
N ARG A 116 -37.82 16.19 -26.66
CA ARG A 116 -39.29 16.10 -26.73
C ARG A 116 -40.03 17.13 -25.85
N ARG A 117 -39.32 18.02 -25.12
CA ARG A 117 -39.94 18.92 -24.13
C ARG A 117 -39.85 20.43 -24.42
N THR A 118 -39.22 20.88 -25.49
CA THR A 118 -39.10 22.31 -25.78
C THR A 118 -39.74 22.69 -27.12
N SER A 119 -41.03 22.43 -27.26
CA SER A 119 -41.87 23.07 -28.28
C SER A 119 -43.08 23.74 -27.61
N VAL A 120 -42.81 24.81 -26.85
CA VAL A 120 -43.85 25.77 -26.42
C VAL A 120 -43.32 27.17 -26.74
N PRO A 121 -44.08 28.03 -27.45
CA PRO A 121 -43.59 29.35 -27.85
C PRO A 121 -43.45 30.25 -26.62
N ARG A 122 -42.23 30.69 -26.35
CA ARG A 122 -41.86 31.54 -25.20
C ARG A 122 -42.22 33.00 -25.47
N ASN A 123 -43.51 33.31 -25.55
CA ASN A 123 -43.99 34.69 -25.42
C ASN A 123 -44.21 35.01 -23.94
N ARG A 124 -43.18 35.58 -23.29
CA ARG A 124 -43.31 36.52 -22.16
C ARG A 124 -41.93 36.96 -21.71
N ALA A 125 -41.61 38.23 -21.95
CA ALA A 125 -40.50 38.93 -21.31
C ALA A 125 -40.80 39.07 -19.80
N PRO A 126 -39.84 38.79 -18.90
CA PRO A 126 -39.98 39.19 -17.51
C PRO A 126 -39.43 40.61 -17.34
N VAL A 127 -40.29 41.50 -16.85
CA VAL A 127 -39.92 42.82 -16.34
C VAL A 127 -39.02 42.62 -15.11
N ILE A 128 -37.77 43.06 -15.20
CA ILE A 128 -36.82 43.05 -14.08
C ILE A 128 -37.12 44.28 -13.22
N GLU A 129 -37.80 44.11 -12.09
CA GLU A 129 -37.87 45.12 -11.04
C GLU A 129 -36.50 45.26 -10.37
N LYS A 130 -35.85 46.41 -10.58
CA LYS A 130 -34.61 46.78 -9.90
C LYS A 130 -34.90 47.06 -8.42
N ARG A 131 -34.48 46.16 -7.52
CA ARG A 131 -34.33 46.49 -6.10
C ARG A 131 -33.00 47.22 -5.88
N PRO A 132 -32.97 48.35 -5.16
CA PRO A 132 -31.70 49.00 -4.81
C PRO A 132 -30.97 48.20 -3.73
N SER A 133 -29.73 47.81 -4.00
CA SER A 133 -28.82 47.20 -3.04
C SER A 133 -28.46 48.22 -1.96
N ARG A 134 -28.59 47.82 -0.70
CA ARG A 134 -28.47 48.67 0.49
C ARG A 134 -27.18 48.36 1.25
N TYR A 135 -26.02 48.66 0.66
CA TYR A 135 -24.75 48.77 1.40
C TYR A 135 -23.83 49.82 0.75
N PRO A 136 -23.19 50.70 1.54
CA PRO A 136 -22.23 51.67 1.02
C PRO A 136 -20.89 50.99 0.72
N SER A 137 -20.36 51.23 -0.48
CA SER A 137 -19.02 50.82 -0.90
C SER A 137 -17.94 51.58 -0.13
N LEU A 138 -16.93 50.84 0.38
CA LEU A 138 -15.76 51.37 1.08
C LEU A 138 -14.84 52.18 0.15
N PRO A 139 -14.15 53.21 0.66
CA PRO A 139 -13.31 54.09 -0.15
C PRO A 139 -11.93 53.48 -0.39
N GLY A 140 -11.47 53.40 -1.65
CA GLY A 140 -10.08 53.05 -1.94
C GLY A 140 -9.77 52.30 -3.24
N VAL A 141 -10.73 52.00 -4.10
CA VAL A 141 -10.45 51.30 -5.37
C VAL A 141 -10.57 52.27 -6.54
N ARG A 142 -9.43 52.57 -7.17
CA ARG A 142 -9.35 53.37 -8.41
C ARG A 142 -10.01 52.61 -9.57
N PRO A 143 -10.76 53.27 -10.46
CA PRO A 143 -11.24 52.64 -11.67
C PRO A 143 -10.08 52.57 -12.69
N THR A 144 -9.56 51.37 -12.93
CA THR A 144 -8.67 51.13 -14.07
C THR A 144 -9.49 50.58 -15.22
N GLY A 145 -9.55 51.36 -16.30
CA GLY A 145 -9.56 50.87 -17.68
C GLY A 145 -10.81 50.12 -18.12
N THR A 146 -11.62 50.81 -18.92
CA THR A 146 -12.50 50.21 -19.92
C THR A 146 -11.75 49.17 -20.75
N VAL A 147 -12.01 47.89 -20.50
CA VAL A 147 -11.77 46.83 -21.50
C VAL A 147 -13.13 46.60 -22.13
N ALA A 148 -13.22 46.86 -23.44
CA ALA A 148 -14.40 46.56 -24.23
C ALA A 148 -14.79 45.09 -23.98
N GLU A 149 -16.01 44.89 -23.49
CA GLU A 149 -16.65 43.59 -23.47
C GLU A 149 -16.67 43.08 -24.91
N ALA A 150 -15.82 42.11 -25.21
CA ALA A 150 -16.01 41.27 -26.38
C ALA A 150 -17.36 40.58 -26.18
N GLU A 151 -18.29 40.87 -27.09
CA GLU A 151 -19.57 40.18 -27.19
C GLU A 151 -19.33 38.67 -27.13
N PRO A 152 -20.13 37.90 -26.38
CA PRO A 152 -20.00 36.45 -26.37
C PRO A 152 -20.26 35.95 -27.79
N GLU A 153 -19.22 35.39 -28.42
CA GLU A 153 -19.34 34.68 -29.68
C GLU A 153 -20.51 33.70 -29.57
N THR A 154 -21.53 33.93 -30.37
CA THR A 154 -22.63 33.00 -30.60
C THR A 154 -22.06 31.60 -30.82
N PRO A 155 -22.61 30.55 -30.20
CA PRO A 155 -22.14 29.19 -30.46
C PRO A 155 -22.27 28.96 -31.96
N VAL A 156 -21.14 28.75 -32.64
CA VAL A 156 -21.13 28.28 -34.01
C VAL A 156 -21.77 26.90 -33.94
N GLU A 157 -23.06 26.82 -34.24
CA GLU A 157 -23.72 25.56 -34.56
C GLU A 157 -22.94 25.01 -35.76
N ALA A 158 -22.03 24.07 -35.49
CA ALA A 158 -21.33 23.36 -36.54
C ALA A 158 -22.43 22.75 -37.43
N GLU A 159 -22.53 23.20 -38.68
CA GLU A 159 -23.42 22.60 -39.66
C GLU A 159 -23.10 21.11 -39.72
N VAL A 160 -23.98 20.31 -39.13
CA VAL A 160 -23.88 18.85 -39.16
C VAL A 160 -24.25 18.47 -40.58
N ALA A 161 -23.25 18.24 -41.42
CA ALA A 161 -23.47 17.67 -42.75
C ALA A 161 -24.31 16.40 -42.58
N GLU A 162 -25.48 16.36 -43.23
CA GLU A 162 -26.33 15.17 -43.24
C GLU A 162 -25.55 14.04 -43.94
N LEU A 163 -25.24 12.99 -43.18
CA LEU A 163 -24.54 11.82 -43.70
C LEU A 163 -25.36 11.20 -44.83
N THR A 164 -24.70 10.83 -45.92
CA THR A 164 -25.34 10.01 -46.95
C THR A 164 -25.71 8.63 -46.38
N PRO A 165 -26.70 7.92 -46.96
CA PRO A 165 -27.12 6.61 -46.47
C PRO A 165 -25.98 5.58 -46.38
N ASP A 166 -25.02 5.64 -47.30
CA ASP A 166 -23.86 4.75 -47.34
C ASP A 166 -22.83 5.11 -46.26
N GLU A 167 -22.55 6.40 -46.04
CA GLU A 167 -21.68 6.87 -44.94
C GLU A 167 -22.30 6.56 -43.57
N ALA A 168 -23.63 6.69 -43.43
CA ALA A 168 -24.33 6.33 -42.21
C ALA A 168 -24.27 4.81 -41.93
N ARG A 169 -24.25 3.98 -42.98
CA ARG A 169 -24.09 2.53 -42.86
C ARG A 169 -22.67 2.15 -42.46
N GLU A 170 -21.66 2.73 -43.08
CA GLU A 170 -20.25 2.52 -42.73
C GLU A 170 -19.96 2.98 -41.29
N ALA A 171 -20.48 4.14 -40.89
CA ALA A 171 -20.38 4.63 -39.52
C ALA A 171 -21.02 3.69 -38.49
N ARG A 172 -22.16 3.06 -38.82
CA ARG A 172 -22.79 2.04 -37.95
C ARG A 172 -21.93 0.79 -37.83
N GLU A 173 -21.39 0.27 -38.92
CA GLU A 173 -20.54 -0.92 -38.90
C GLU A 173 -19.25 -0.67 -38.09
N ALA A 174 -18.61 0.48 -38.27
CA ALA A 174 -17.47 0.90 -37.46
C ALA A 174 -17.82 1.01 -35.97
N LEU A 175 -18.98 1.59 -35.64
CA LEU A 175 -19.41 1.76 -34.25
C LEU A 175 -19.75 0.44 -33.56
N LEU A 176 -20.32 -0.53 -34.29
CA LEU A 176 -20.54 -1.89 -33.79
C LEU A 176 -19.21 -2.59 -33.47
N GLY A 177 -18.17 -2.38 -34.30
CA GLY A 177 -16.81 -2.84 -34.00
C GLY A 177 -16.27 -2.24 -32.71
N ILE A 178 -16.40 -0.92 -32.53
CA ILE A 178 -15.97 -0.22 -31.31
C ILE A 178 -16.74 -0.74 -30.06
N LEU A 179 -18.04 -1.02 -30.18
CA LEU A 179 -18.83 -1.59 -29.09
C LEU A 179 -18.35 -2.99 -28.67
N GLN A 180 -17.94 -3.83 -29.63
CA GLN A 180 -17.34 -5.13 -29.33
C GLN A 180 -16.00 -4.97 -28.59
N GLU A 181 -15.17 -4.01 -29.01
CA GLU A 181 -13.92 -3.69 -28.30
C GLU A 181 -14.17 -3.23 -26.86
N ILE A 182 -15.16 -2.35 -26.65
CA ILE A 182 -15.58 -1.89 -25.31
C ILE A 182 -16.02 -3.07 -24.43
N GLN A 183 -16.77 -4.03 -24.98
CA GLN A 183 -17.16 -5.25 -24.26
C GLN A 183 -15.95 -6.11 -23.89
N SER A 184 -14.98 -6.28 -24.80
CA SER A 184 -13.74 -7.01 -24.49
C SER A 184 -12.92 -6.30 -23.39
N PHE A 185 -12.91 -4.96 -23.38
CA PHE A 185 -12.26 -4.16 -22.36
C PHE A 185 -12.94 -4.30 -21.00
N ARG A 186 -14.28 -4.39 -20.99
CA ARG A 186 -15.08 -4.67 -19.79
C ARG A 186 -14.64 -5.96 -19.10
N GLN A 187 -14.51 -7.04 -19.87
CA GLN A 187 -14.14 -8.36 -19.36
C GLN A 187 -12.75 -8.30 -18.71
N LYS A 188 -11.77 -7.72 -19.42
CA LYS A 188 -10.41 -7.52 -18.89
C LYS A 188 -10.39 -6.68 -17.63
N ARG A 189 -11.19 -5.60 -17.56
CA ARG A 189 -11.32 -4.77 -16.36
C ARG A 189 -11.88 -5.57 -15.18
N GLU A 190 -12.91 -6.38 -15.40
CA GLU A 190 -13.51 -7.22 -14.36
C GLU A 190 -12.54 -8.32 -13.86
N GLU A 191 -11.70 -8.86 -14.73
CA GLU A 191 -10.60 -9.75 -14.33
C GLU A 191 -9.58 -9.04 -13.42
N ILE A 192 -9.16 -7.83 -13.80
CA ILE A 192 -8.25 -7.00 -12.99
C ILE A 192 -8.89 -6.66 -11.63
N GLU A 193 -10.18 -6.33 -11.61
CA GLU A 193 -10.92 -6.04 -10.36
C GLU A 193 -10.93 -7.25 -9.42
N LYS A 194 -11.20 -8.45 -9.94
CA LYS A 194 -11.13 -9.70 -9.16
C LYS A 194 -9.73 -9.98 -8.62
N GLU A 195 -8.70 -9.77 -9.44
CA GLU A 195 -7.32 -10.01 -9.01
C GLU A 195 -6.87 -9.03 -7.93
N VAL A 196 -7.28 -7.77 -8.06
CA VAL A 196 -7.04 -6.73 -7.06
C VAL A 196 -7.74 -7.03 -5.74
N ASP A 197 -8.93 -7.63 -5.77
CA ASP A 197 -9.63 -8.06 -4.56
C ASP A 197 -8.98 -9.28 -3.91
N ARG A 198 -8.52 -10.26 -4.70
CA ARG A 198 -7.73 -11.40 -4.20
C ARG A 198 -6.45 -10.96 -3.50
N LEU A 199 -5.72 -10.02 -4.09
CA LEU A 199 -4.51 -9.45 -3.51
C LEU A 199 -4.76 -8.70 -2.18
N ARG A 200 -6.02 -8.37 -1.88
CA ARG A 200 -6.41 -7.74 -0.60
C ARG A 200 -6.73 -8.74 0.50
N THR A 201 -7.05 -9.98 0.13
CA THR A 201 -7.44 -11.06 1.06
C THR A 201 -6.28 -11.99 1.46
N LEU A 202 -5.12 -11.81 0.83
CA LEU A 202 -3.85 -12.47 1.18
C LEU A 202 -3.09 -11.68 2.26
#